data_AF-A0A7J0AIE2-F1
#
_entry.id   AF-A0A7J0AIE2-F1
#
_cell.length_a   1.000
_cell.length_b   1.000
_cell.length_c   1.000
_cell.angle_alpha   90.00
_cell.angle_beta   90.00
_cell.angle_gamma   90.00
#
_symmetry.space_group_name_H-M   'P 1'
#
loop_
_entity.id
_entity.type
_entity.pdbx_description
1 polymer ?
#
loop_
_entity_poly.entity_id
_entity_poly.type
_entity_poly.pdbx_seq_one_letter_code
_entity_poly.pdbx_strand_id
1 'polypeptide(L)'
;MKQKVKFSAYSLIVTAVVLILCVVGIFSLIGNAEKLTLFCIIMGGATIVGLYYCPKSIQADESSVTLHRLLSSPKVFNYNSIQAVDTCYPSAGGLRLCGSGGFFGYWGYFSDIMIGAYFGYYGSRSNCILLKMKEGKQYVLGCNNAAEMVAYIKQQMNKLASFRAHHIVHNFEQPTSMLWTFLFTPTT
;
A
#
# COMPACT_ATOMS: atom_id res chain seq x y z
N MET A 1 9.69 8.67 8.50
CA MET A 1 9.89 7.37 9.18
C MET A 1 9.89 6.24 8.15
N LYS A 2 10.93 5.40 8.09
CA LYS A 2 11.01 4.26 7.14
C LYS A 2 11.13 2.94 7.88
N GLN A 3 10.33 1.95 7.49
CA GLN A 3 10.29 0.62 8.08
C GLN A 3 10.36 -0.45 6.98
N LYS A 4 11.19 -1.47 7.19
CA LYS A 4 11.29 -2.61 6.27
C LYS A 4 10.09 -3.55 6.44
N VAL A 5 9.74 -4.27 5.38
CA VAL A 5 8.76 -5.34 5.44
C VAL A 5 9.46 -6.61 5.93
N LYS A 6 8.97 -7.21 7.03
CA LYS A 6 9.47 -8.50 7.53
C LYS A 6 8.74 -9.65 6.84
N PHE A 7 9.49 -10.58 6.28
CA PHE A 7 8.94 -11.81 5.72
C PHE A 7 8.80 -12.88 6.80
N SER A 8 7.65 -13.54 6.80
CA SER A 8 7.41 -14.72 7.64
C SER A 8 8.26 -15.90 7.16
N ALA A 9 8.66 -16.78 8.09
CA ALA A 9 9.36 -18.01 7.74
C ALA A 9 8.57 -18.83 6.70
N TYR A 10 7.25 -18.90 6.84
CA TYR A 10 6.36 -19.51 5.85
C TYR A 10 6.56 -18.93 4.44
N SER A 11 6.51 -17.60 4.29
CA SER A 11 6.68 -16.98 2.97
C SER A 11 8.08 -17.20 2.39
N LEU A 12 9.11 -17.18 3.23
CA LEU A 12 10.48 -17.48 2.80
C LEU A 12 10.61 -18.94 2.34
N ILE A 13 10.06 -19.89 3.09
CA ILE A 13 10.05 -21.32 2.76
C ILE A 13 9.29 -21.55 1.45
N VAL A 14 8.08 -21.02 1.30
CA VAL A 14 7.29 -21.14 0.07
C VAL A 14 8.06 -20.56 -1.12
N THR A 15 8.68 -19.39 -0.95
CA THR A 15 9.47 -18.78 -2.02
C THR A 15 10.67 -19.65 -2.40
N ALA A 16 11.43 -20.15 -1.43
CA ALA A 16 12.57 -21.03 -1.68
C ALA A 16 12.14 -22.32 -2.38
N VAL A 17 11.09 -22.99 -1.91
CA VAL A 17 10.57 -24.23 -2.49
C VAL A 17 10.12 -24.01 -3.94
N VAL A 18 9.34 -22.96 -4.21
CA VAL A 18 8.90 -22.66 -5.58
C VAL A 18 10.09 -22.42 -6.50
N LEU A 19 11.10 -21.64 -6.07
CA LEU A 19 12.29 -21.40 -6.88
C LEU A 19 13.14 -22.65 -7.12
N ILE A 20 13.27 -23.53 -6.11
CA ILE A 20 13.94 -24.83 -6.27
C ILE A 20 13.19 -25.69 -7.28
N LEU A 21 11.86 -25.78 -7.18
CA LEU A 21 11.02 -26.50 -8.13
C LEU A 21 11.10 -25.92 -9.54
N CYS A 22 11.22 -24.59 -9.69
CA CYS A 22 11.50 -23.96 -10.99
C CYS A 22 12.80 -24.50 -11.60
N VAL A 23 13.87 -24.53 -10.82
CA VAL A 23 15.19 -24.99 -11.28
C VAL A 23 15.15 -26.48 -11.64
N VAL A 24 14.57 -27.32 -10.78
CA VAL A 24 14.39 -28.76 -11.05
C VAL A 24 13.53 -29.00 -12.29
N GLY A 25 12.46 -28.21 -12.48
CA GLY A 25 11.60 -28.27 -13.64
C GLY A 25 12.34 -27.94 -14.94
N ILE A 26 13.20 -26.93 -14.93
CA ILE A 26 14.07 -26.60 -16.07
C ILE A 26 14.95 -27.81 -16.41
N PHE A 27 15.69 -28.36 -15.44
CA PHE A 27 16.58 -29.50 -15.67
C PHE A 27 15.84 -30.73 -16.19
N SER A 28 14.64 -30.99 -15.67
CA SER A 28 13.81 -32.13 -16.07
C SER A 28 13.28 -32.02 -17.51
N LEU A 29 13.19 -30.81 -18.06
CA LEU A 29 12.59 -30.53 -19.37
C LEU A 29 13.63 -30.22 -20.47
N ILE A 30 14.93 -30.26 -20.18
CA ILE A 30 16.00 -29.96 -21.16
C ILE A 30 15.87 -30.77 -22.46
N GLY A 31 15.39 -32.01 -22.38
CA GLY A 31 15.20 -32.88 -23.55
C GLY A 31 13.96 -32.59 -24.41
N ASN A 32 13.10 -31.64 -24.01
CA ASN A 32 11.88 -31.28 -24.75
C ASN A 32 11.73 -29.76 -24.85
N ALA A 33 12.19 -29.19 -25.97
CA ALA A 33 12.25 -27.75 -26.19
C ALA A 33 10.88 -27.04 -26.09
N GLU A 34 9.81 -27.65 -26.62
CA GLU A 34 8.47 -27.07 -26.58
C GLU A 34 7.95 -26.97 -25.15
N LYS A 35 8.02 -28.07 -24.38
CA LYS A 35 7.59 -28.09 -22.97
C LYS A 35 8.45 -27.18 -22.10
N LEU A 36 9.77 -27.16 -22.33
CA LEU A 36 10.69 -26.26 -21.63
C LEU A 36 10.34 -24.80 -21.89
N THR A 37 10.11 -24.43 -23.15
CA THR A 37 9.76 -23.05 -23.53
C THR A 37 8.47 -22.61 -22.85
N LEU A 38 7.42 -23.44 -22.91
CA LEU A 38 6.15 -23.16 -22.24
C LEU A 38 6.31 -23.03 -20.72
N PHE A 39 7.07 -23.93 -20.09
CA PHE A 39 7.36 -23.88 -18.66
C PHE A 39 8.08 -22.60 -18.26
N CYS A 40 9.11 -22.20 -19.00
CA CYS A 40 9.85 -20.96 -18.77
C CYS A 40 8.97 -19.72 -18.93
N ILE A 41 8.07 -19.69 -19.91
CA ILE A 41 7.12 -18.58 -20.08
C ILE A 41 6.20 -18.47 -18.87
N ILE A 42 5.59 -19.58 -18.44
CA ILE A 42 4.65 -19.59 -17.31
C ILE A 42 5.35 -19.24 -16.00
N MET A 43 6.44 -19.95 -15.66
CA MET A 43 7.15 -19.75 -14.40
C MET A 43 7.92 -18.43 -14.36
N GLY A 44 8.50 -18.04 -15.49
CA GLY A 44 9.15 -16.73 -15.65
C GLY A 44 8.14 -15.60 -15.49
N GLY A 45 6.99 -15.70 -16.15
CA GLY A 45 5.89 -14.74 -16.00
C GLY A 45 5.40 -14.64 -14.56
N ALA A 46 5.12 -15.76 -13.91
CA ALA A 46 4.70 -15.80 -12.50
C ALA A 46 5.77 -15.17 -11.56
N THR A 47 7.04 -15.43 -11.82
CA THR A 47 8.17 -14.84 -11.06
C THR A 47 8.24 -13.34 -11.26
N ILE A 48 8.14 -12.85 -12.49
CA ILE A 48 8.13 -11.40 -12.81
C ILE A 48 6.96 -10.70 -12.12
N VAL A 49 5.75 -11.27 -12.18
CA VAL A 49 4.57 -10.73 -11.49
C VAL A 49 4.80 -10.71 -9.98
N GLY A 50 5.33 -11.78 -9.40
CA GLY A 50 5.68 -11.83 -7.98
C GLY A 50 6.68 -10.75 -7.57
N LEU A 51 7.75 -10.56 -8.33
CA LEU A 51 8.76 -9.53 -8.09
C LEU A 51 8.19 -8.11 -8.31
N TYR A 52 7.25 -7.92 -9.23
CA TYR A 52 6.57 -6.65 -9.47
C TYR A 52 5.79 -6.18 -8.25
N TYR A 53 5.06 -7.09 -7.59
CA TYR A 53 4.24 -6.79 -6.42
C TYR A 53 4.96 -6.95 -5.07
N CYS A 54 6.13 -7.59 -5.05
CA CYS A 54 6.91 -7.88 -3.84
C CYS A 54 7.16 -6.61 -2.98
N PRO A 55 6.62 -6.55 -1.74
CA PRO A 55 6.79 -5.41 -0.86
C PRO A 55 8.17 -5.40 -0.21
N LYS A 56 8.87 -4.26 -0.25
CA LYS A 56 10.23 -4.10 0.30
C LYS A 56 10.27 -3.27 1.58
N SER A 57 9.65 -2.10 1.55
CA SER A 57 9.60 -1.20 2.71
C SER A 57 8.46 -0.21 2.61
N ILE A 58 8.01 0.29 3.75
CA ILE A 58 7.05 1.38 3.85
C ILE A 58 7.78 2.59 4.44
N GLN A 59 7.47 3.76 3.90
CA GLN A 59 8.00 5.03 4.36
C GLN A 59 6.85 6.01 4.55
N ALA A 60 6.69 6.55 5.75
CA ALA A 60 5.75 7.62 6.03
C ALA A 60 6.53 8.92 6.22
N ASP A 61 6.25 9.91 5.40
CA ASP A 61 6.87 11.23 5.45
C ASP A 61 5.83 12.25 5.94
N GLU A 62 6.06 13.55 5.75
CA GLU A 62 5.14 14.61 6.21
C GLU A 62 3.90 14.76 5.30
N SER A 63 4.00 14.37 4.03
CA SER A 63 2.93 14.54 3.03
C SER A 63 2.17 13.24 2.71
N SER A 64 2.83 12.09 2.81
CA SER A 64 2.30 10.83 2.30
C SER A 64 2.92 9.59 2.94
N VAL A 65 2.26 8.46 2.73
CA VAL A 65 2.80 7.11 2.96
C VAL A 65 3.20 6.51 1.62
N THR A 66 4.45 6.11 1.48
CA THR A 66 5.02 5.49 0.27
C THR A 66 5.37 4.02 0.52
N LEU A 67 4.78 3.14 -0.29
CA LEU A 67 5.13 1.73 -0.37
C LEU A 67 6.17 1.52 -1.47
N HIS A 68 7.35 1.06 -1.08
CA HIS A 68 8.41 0.64 -2.00
C HIS A 68 8.29 -0.84 -2.33
N ARG A 69 8.30 -1.15 -3.63
CA ARG A 69 8.26 -2.51 -4.17
C ARG A 69 9.60 -2.86 -4.83
N LEU A 70 9.79 -4.14 -5.16
CA LEU A 70 11.06 -4.62 -5.68
C LEU A 70 11.33 -4.18 -7.13
N LEU A 71 10.41 -4.44 -8.07
CA LEU A 71 10.54 -4.01 -9.47
C LEU A 71 9.64 -2.83 -9.86
N SER A 72 8.48 -2.71 -9.22
CA SER A 72 7.50 -1.66 -9.54
C SER A 72 7.88 -0.33 -8.89
N SER A 73 7.52 0.78 -9.54
CA SER A 73 7.67 2.13 -8.98
C SER A 73 6.97 2.25 -7.62
N PRO A 74 7.45 3.10 -6.70
CA PRO A 74 6.81 3.26 -5.40
C PRO A 74 5.35 3.71 -5.54
N LYS A 75 4.46 3.14 -4.71
CA LYS A 75 3.06 3.59 -4.65
C LYS A 75 2.89 4.55 -3.49
N VAL A 76 2.37 5.73 -3.80
CA VAL A 76 2.18 6.83 -2.86
C VAL A 76 0.71 6.92 -2.43
N PHE A 77 0.49 7.08 -1.14
CA PHE A 77 -0.81 7.28 -0.50
C PHE A 77 -0.78 8.64 0.22
N ASN A 78 -1.42 9.65 -0.36
CA ASN A 78 -1.50 10.97 0.25
C ASN A 78 -2.38 10.94 1.50
N TYR A 79 -2.00 11.63 2.57
CA TYR A 79 -2.82 11.69 3.79
C TYR A 79 -4.23 12.24 3.54
N ASN A 80 -4.40 13.08 2.52
CA ASN A 80 -5.70 13.62 2.13
C ASN A 80 -6.70 12.56 1.63
N SER A 81 -6.22 11.47 1.05
CA SER A 81 -7.06 10.37 0.55
C SER A 81 -7.21 9.23 1.55
N ILE A 82 -6.44 9.24 2.64
CA ILE A 82 -6.58 8.29 3.75
C ILE A 82 -7.72 8.78 4.66
N GLN A 83 -8.67 7.89 4.91
CA GLN A 83 -9.78 8.12 5.84
C GLN A 83 -9.40 7.70 7.25
N ALA A 84 -8.83 6.50 7.39
CA ALA A 84 -8.41 5.94 8.66
C ALA A 84 -7.20 5.03 8.49
N VAL A 85 -6.41 4.90 9.55
CA VAL A 85 -5.27 4.00 9.62
C VAL A 85 -5.29 3.26 10.96
N ASP A 86 -5.14 1.96 10.95
CA ASP A 86 -5.09 1.15 12.18
C ASP A 86 -4.11 -0.01 12.02
N THR A 87 -3.70 -0.61 13.15
CA THR A 87 -3.00 -1.89 13.11
C THR A 87 -4.00 -2.99 12.75
N CYS A 88 -3.54 -4.02 12.06
CA CYS A 88 -4.38 -5.16 11.73
C CYS A 88 -3.62 -6.48 11.74
N TYR A 89 -4.39 -7.56 11.80
CA TYR A 89 -3.90 -8.93 11.68
C TYR A 89 -4.76 -9.67 10.64
N PRO A 90 -4.29 -9.78 9.39
CA PRO A 90 -5.01 -10.51 8.34
C PRO A 90 -5.19 -11.99 8.71
N SER A 91 -6.41 -12.52 8.56
CA SER A 91 -6.70 -13.91 8.90
C SER A 91 -5.97 -14.88 7.97
N ALA A 92 -5.69 -16.08 8.48
CA ALA A 92 -5.26 -17.22 7.68
C ALA A 92 -6.30 -17.63 6.64
N GLY A 93 -7.58 -17.52 7.02
CA GLY A 93 -8.72 -17.99 6.24
C GLY A 93 -9.32 -16.95 5.30
N GLY A 94 -8.69 -15.78 5.13
CA GLY A 94 -9.15 -14.79 4.17
C GLY A 94 -9.17 -15.36 2.75
N LEU A 95 -10.28 -15.18 2.03
CA LEU A 95 -10.45 -15.62 0.66
C LEU A 95 -9.49 -14.84 -0.24
N ARG A 96 -8.67 -15.57 -1.00
CA ARG A 96 -7.76 -14.98 -1.99
C ARG A 96 -8.48 -14.85 -3.31
N LEU A 97 -8.78 -13.61 -3.70
CA LEU A 97 -9.48 -13.32 -4.95
C LEU A 97 -8.50 -13.36 -6.13
N CYS A 98 -7.33 -12.73 -5.98
CA CYS A 98 -6.28 -12.73 -7.00
C CYS A 98 -4.93 -12.34 -6.37
N GLY A 99 -3.87 -13.11 -6.62
CA GLY A 99 -2.52 -12.81 -6.16
C GLY A 99 -1.81 -13.97 -5.48
N SER A 100 -0.83 -13.66 -4.63
CA SER A 100 0.00 -14.63 -3.92
C SER A 100 -0.12 -14.45 -2.42
N GLY A 101 -0.08 -15.56 -1.67
CA GLY A 101 0.06 -15.53 -0.22
C GLY A 101 1.11 -16.52 0.24
N GLY A 102 2.36 -16.22 -0.12
CA GLY A 102 3.53 -17.00 0.25
C GLY A 102 4.71 -16.75 -0.69
N PHE A 103 4.48 -16.75 -2.01
CA PHE A 103 5.52 -16.52 -3.01
C PHE A 103 5.81 -15.02 -3.15
N PHE A 104 7.02 -14.61 -2.75
CA PHE A 104 7.42 -13.20 -2.59
C PHE A 104 6.49 -12.38 -1.67
N GLY A 105 5.97 -13.02 -0.63
CA GLY A 105 5.10 -12.38 0.36
C GLY A 105 3.61 -12.57 0.05
N TYR A 106 2.82 -11.69 0.63
CA TYR A 106 1.38 -11.61 0.45
C TYR A 106 1.06 -10.35 -0.33
N TRP A 107 0.61 -10.53 -1.56
CA TRP A 107 0.24 -9.44 -2.45
C TRP A 107 -0.95 -9.82 -3.31
N GLY A 108 -1.79 -8.84 -3.64
CA GLY A 108 -3.01 -9.05 -4.41
C GLY A 108 -4.29 -8.72 -3.64
N TYR A 109 -5.43 -9.12 -4.19
CA TYR A 109 -6.75 -8.91 -3.62
C TYR A 109 -7.16 -10.05 -2.69
N PHE A 110 -7.54 -9.68 -1.48
CA PHE A 110 -8.03 -10.56 -0.44
C PHE A 110 -9.38 -10.08 0.07
N SER A 111 -10.18 -11.00 0.59
CA SER A 111 -11.40 -10.72 1.32
C SER A 111 -11.35 -11.44 2.67
N ASP A 112 -11.42 -10.68 3.74
CA ASP A 112 -11.37 -11.17 5.11
C ASP A 112 -12.66 -10.79 5.84
N ILE A 113 -13.18 -11.65 6.71
CA ILE A 113 -14.44 -11.39 7.41
C ILE A 113 -14.32 -10.18 8.34
N MET A 114 -13.15 -9.97 8.94
CA MET A 114 -12.89 -8.89 9.90
C MET A 114 -12.47 -7.58 9.21
N ILE A 115 -11.71 -7.66 8.11
CA ILE A 115 -11.18 -6.47 7.41
C ILE A 115 -12.06 -6.06 6.22
N GLY A 116 -12.79 -7.00 5.63
CA GLY A 116 -13.46 -6.85 4.34
C GLY A 116 -12.50 -7.07 3.16
N ALA A 117 -12.86 -6.54 1.99
CA ALA A 117 -12.02 -6.60 0.80
C ALA A 117 -10.87 -5.58 0.86
N TYR A 118 -9.66 -6.00 0.56
CA TYR A 118 -8.47 -5.14 0.53
C TYR A 118 -7.40 -5.65 -0.45
N PHE A 119 -6.46 -4.77 -0.79
CA PHE A 119 -5.23 -5.15 -1.50
C PHE A 119 -4.07 -5.29 -0.51
N GLY A 120 -3.42 -6.45 -0.48
CA GLY A 120 -2.30 -6.76 0.41
C GLY A 120 -0.93 -6.41 -0.19
N TYR A 121 -0.02 -5.96 0.67
CA TYR A 121 1.41 -5.78 0.42
C TYR A 121 2.20 -6.02 1.72
N TYR A 122 2.32 -7.27 2.15
CA TYR A 122 2.97 -7.61 3.42
C TYR A 122 3.78 -8.91 3.33
N GLY A 123 4.87 -9.03 4.08
CA GLY A 123 5.70 -10.26 4.12
C GLY A 123 5.29 -11.24 5.22
N SER A 124 4.56 -10.75 6.23
CA SER A 124 4.05 -11.52 7.36
C SER A 124 2.71 -10.95 7.78
N ARG A 125 1.79 -11.80 8.25
CA ARG A 125 0.51 -11.37 8.84
C ARG A 125 0.69 -10.65 10.18
N SER A 126 1.81 -10.90 10.85
CA SER A 126 2.22 -10.17 12.05
C SER A 126 2.70 -8.76 11.67
N ASN A 127 2.28 -7.73 12.41
CA ASN A 127 2.70 -6.34 12.21
C ASN A 127 2.27 -5.78 10.84
N CYS A 128 0.96 -5.78 10.61
CA CYS A 128 0.37 -5.10 9.46
C CYS A 128 -0.33 -3.80 9.88
N ILE A 129 -0.41 -2.88 8.92
CA ILE A 129 -1.21 -1.66 8.99
C ILE A 129 -2.31 -1.73 7.95
N LEU A 130 -3.51 -1.31 8.31
CA LEU A 130 -4.66 -1.16 7.44
C LEU A 130 -4.83 0.31 7.10
N LEU A 131 -4.75 0.66 5.82
CA LEU A 131 -5.11 1.95 5.28
C LEU A 131 -6.50 1.87 4.68
N LYS A 132 -7.46 2.61 5.25
CA LYS A 132 -8.79 2.81 4.67
C LYS A 132 -8.78 4.10 3.90
N MET A 133 -9.02 4.04 2.59
CA MET A 133 -9.07 5.21 1.72
C MET A 133 -10.49 5.77 1.68
N LYS A 134 -10.61 7.09 1.48
CA LYS A 134 -11.91 7.77 1.35
C LYS A 134 -12.75 7.27 0.17
N GLU A 135 -12.09 6.79 -0.88
CA GLU A 135 -12.72 6.16 -2.06
C GLU A 135 -13.24 4.73 -1.79
N GLY A 136 -13.23 4.26 -0.54
CA GLY A 136 -13.69 2.92 -0.15
C GLY A 136 -12.68 1.80 -0.38
N LYS A 137 -11.56 2.06 -1.07
CA LYS A 137 -10.47 1.08 -1.23
C LYS A 137 -9.72 0.88 0.08
N GLN A 138 -9.30 -0.34 0.35
CA GLN A 138 -8.50 -0.69 1.53
C GLN A 138 -7.18 -1.33 1.13
N TYR A 139 -6.12 -1.02 1.87
CA TYR A 139 -4.79 -1.58 1.68
C TYR A 139 -4.23 -2.11 2.98
N VAL A 140 -3.68 -3.31 2.96
CA VAL A 140 -2.95 -3.88 4.09
C VAL A 140 -1.47 -3.88 3.75
N LEU A 141 -0.67 -3.21 4.55
CA LEU A 141 0.76 -3.06 4.33
C LEU A 141 1.55 -3.65 5.51
N GLY A 142 2.65 -4.35 5.25
CA GLY A 142 3.48 -4.97 6.30
C GLY A 142 4.68 -4.11 6.70
N CYS A 143 4.96 -3.98 7.99
CA CYS A 143 6.19 -3.33 8.48
C CYS A 143 6.70 -3.95 9.77
N ASN A 144 7.96 -3.67 10.13
CA ASN A 144 8.54 -4.20 11.37
C ASN A 144 7.84 -3.70 12.64
N ASN A 145 7.44 -2.42 12.67
CA ASN A 145 6.78 -1.80 13.81
C ASN A 145 5.48 -1.10 13.37
N ALA A 146 4.39 -1.86 13.36
CA ALA A 146 3.09 -1.38 12.89
C ALA A 146 2.49 -0.31 13.82
N ALA A 147 2.58 -0.51 15.14
CA ALA A 147 2.01 0.43 16.11
C ALA A 147 2.66 1.81 16.01
N GLU A 148 3.98 1.87 15.95
CA GLU A 148 4.72 3.13 15.81
C GLU A 148 4.44 3.81 14.46
N MET A 149 4.37 3.03 13.36
CA MET A 149 4.03 3.56 12.04
C MET A 149 2.61 4.16 12.01
N VAL A 150 1.62 3.47 12.61
CA VAL A 150 0.25 3.98 12.72
C VAL A 150 0.20 5.25 13.56
N ALA A 151 0.89 5.29 14.70
CA ALA A 151 0.95 6.48 15.55
C ALA A 151 1.53 7.68 14.81
N TYR A 152 2.64 7.48 14.08
CA TYR A 152 3.24 8.50 13.26
C TYR A 152 2.28 9.01 12.17
N ILE A 153 1.64 8.11 11.42
CA ILE A 153 0.67 8.50 10.38
C ILE A 153 -0.49 9.29 10.97
N LYS A 154 -1.07 8.84 12.09
CA LYS A 154 -2.16 9.57 12.77
C LYS A 154 -1.71 10.97 13.19
N GLN A 155 -0.50 11.12 13.72
CA GLN A 155 0.07 12.42 14.06
C GLN A 155 0.16 13.34 12.84
N GLN A 156 0.64 12.85 11.70
CA GLN A 156 0.74 13.66 10.47
C GLN A 156 -0.64 14.05 9.93
N MET A 157 -1.61 13.13 9.95
CA MET A 157 -2.99 13.42 9.55
C MET A 157 -3.63 14.52 10.42
N ASN A 158 -3.39 14.49 11.73
CA ASN A 158 -3.91 15.50 12.66
C ASN A 158 -3.27 16.88 12.43
N LYS A 159 -1.94 16.93 12.20
CA LYS A 159 -1.24 18.17 11.86
C LYS A 159 -1.82 18.82 10.60
N LEU A 160 -2.06 18.02 9.56
CA LEU A 160 -2.65 18.48 8.30
C LEU A 160 -4.08 19.00 8.48
N ALA A 161 -4.88 18.36 9.33
CA ALA A 161 -6.22 18.83 9.66
C ALA A 161 -6.20 20.18 10.40
N SER A 162 -5.30 20.34 11.38
CA SER A 162 -5.13 21.60 12.14
C SER A 162 -4.66 22.74 11.24
N PHE A 163 -3.66 22.50 10.39
CA PHE A 163 -3.16 23.51 9.44
C PHE A 163 -4.27 24.01 8.50
N ARG A 164 -5.14 23.11 8.03
CA ARG A 164 -6.29 23.47 7.20
C ARG A 164 -7.33 24.29 7.93
N ALA A 165 -7.64 23.96 9.18
CA ALA A 165 -8.57 24.72 9.99
C ALA A 165 -8.09 26.17 10.17
N HIS A 166 -6.81 26.38 10.48
CA HIS A 166 -6.22 27.71 10.57
C HIS A 166 -6.25 28.49 9.24
N HIS A 167 -5.97 27.83 8.12
CA HIS A 167 -6.00 28.49 6.81
C HIS A 167 -7.42 28.88 6.35
N ILE A 168 -8.44 28.13 6.78
CA ILE A 168 -9.86 28.46 6.51
C ILE A 168 -10.29 29.67 7.35
N VAL A 169 -9.87 29.74 8.62
CA VAL A 169 -10.19 30.89 9.50
C VAL A 169 -9.59 32.19 8.96
N HIS A 170 -8.32 32.18 8.53
CA HIS A 170 -7.70 33.38 7.94
C HIS A 170 -8.31 33.81 6.59
N ASN A 171 -8.89 32.89 5.81
CA ASN A 171 -9.58 33.24 4.57
C ASN A 171 -10.99 33.82 4.81
N PHE A 172 -11.56 33.62 5.99
CA PHE A 172 -12.85 34.22 6.39
C PHE A 172 -12.70 35.61 7.02
N GLU A 173 -11.51 35.97 7.52
CA GLU A 173 -11.20 37.27 8.12
C GLU A 173 -10.76 38.35 7.10
N GLN A 174 -10.89 38.11 5.79
CA GLN A 174 -10.86 39.19 4.80
C GLN A 174 -12.30 39.63 4.47
N PRO A 175 -12.93 40.51 5.26
CA PRO A 175 -14.20 41.09 4.89
C PRO A 175 -13.99 41.95 3.64
N THR A 176 -14.89 41.75 2.69
CA THR A 176 -15.25 42.62 1.58
C THR A 176 -15.30 44.10 1.98
N SER A 177 -14.16 44.79 2.02
CA SER A 177 -14.10 46.25 2.22
C SER A 177 -14.08 47.03 0.90
N MET A 178 -14.24 46.34 -0.24
CA MET A 178 -14.09 46.94 -1.58
C MET A 178 -15.42 47.01 -2.36
N LEU A 179 -16.56 47.29 -1.69
CA LEU A 179 -17.87 47.44 -2.36
C LEU A 179 -18.72 48.64 -1.89
N TRP A 180 -18.20 49.55 -1.06
CA TRP A 180 -18.99 50.69 -0.53
C TRP A 180 -18.55 52.09 -1.01
N THR A 181 -17.87 52.23 -2.15
CA THR A 181 -17.39 53.54 -2.63
C THR A 181 -17.93 54.03 -3.98
N PHE A 182 -18.98 53.41 -4.52
CA PHE A 182 -19.65 53.94 -5.72
C PHE A 182 -21.15 53.94 -5.51
N LEU A 183 -21.70 55.03 -4.99
CA LEU A 183 -23.08 55.49 -5.19
C LEU A 183 -23.29 56.78 -4.38
N PHE A 184 -22.70 57.90 -4.81
CA PHE A 184 -23.20 59.26 -4.52
C PHE A 184 -22.42 60.26 -5.36
N THR A 185 -22.94 60.60 -6.55
CA THR A 185 -22.60 61.82 -7.29
C THR A 185 -23.90 62.56 -7.56
N PRO A 186 -24.12 63.77 -7.02
CA PRO A 186 -25.26 64.59 -7.37
C PRO A 186 -25.00 65.33 -8.68
N THR A 187 -26.01 65.33 -9.54
CA THR A 187 -26.13 66.13 -10.75
C THR A 187 -26.31 67.60 -10.43
N THR A 188 -25.51 68.46 -11.07
CA THR A 188 -25.82 69.85 -11.41
C THR A 188 -25.22 70.17 -12.75
#